data_AF-A0A093ZS10-F1
#
_entry.id   AF-A0A093ZS10-F1
#
_cell.length_a   1.000
_cell.length_b   1.000
_cell.length_c   1.000
_cell.angle_alpha   90.00
_cell.angle_beta   90.00
_cell.angle_gamma   90.00
#
_symmetry.space_group_name_H-M   'P 1'
#
loop_
_entity.id
_entity.type
_entity.pdbx_description
1 polymer ?
#
loop_
_entity_poly.entity_id
_entity_poly.type
_entity_poly.pdbx_seq_one_letter_code
_entity_poly.pdbx_strand_id
1 'polypeptide(L)'
;MASSPPPPSFSHSSSSSAVPTPTSSTRSISPPSSVSSAASLLASRKRVSLSDRHSPSPLSFVDTAAIDAQMKLASLDHLAGYSTKAYPAPVTQPATTEYTPKDMAKGYQVLREPAWNKSTSFTPEERVTKNLTGLIPHVMENMDTQVLRAMKMINSRSTPIDKYLYLSTLKSSNIDLFYRVLIDNVEQLMPLVYTPTIGDVCLQYSTLYTRPEALYISIKQRNSIRTILKNWP
;
A
#
# COMPACT_ATOMS: atom_id res chain seq x y z
N MET A 1 45.53 -48.14 11.88
CA MET A 1 45.72 -49.42 11.16
C MET A 1 44.34 -49.88 10.71
N ALA A 2 44.01 -50.11 9.43
CA ALA A 2 44.78 -50.02 8.17
C ALA A 2 43.85 -49.35 7.10
N SER A 3 44.31 -48.40 6.30
CA SER A 3 44.93 -48.55 4.96
C SER A 3 43.97 -48.98 3.84
N SER A 4 43.74 -48.08 2.87
CA SER A 4 42.89 -48.25 1.67
C SER A 4 43.57 -49.04 0.53
N PRO A 5 42.83 -49.37 -0.55
CA PRO A 5 43.21 -48.86 -1.88
C PRO A 5 42.01 -48.42 -2.79
N PRO A 6 42.26 -47.82 -3.99
CA PRO A 6 41.25 -47.12 -4.82
C PRO A 6 41.02 -47.77 -6.22
N PRO A 7 40.79 -47.02 -7.33
CA PRO A 7 39.50 -46.79 -8.01
C PRO A 7 39.37 -47.54 -9.37
N PRO A 8 38.44 -47.14 -10.26
CA PRO A 8 38.92 -46.43 -11.45
C PRO A 8 38.03 -45.28 -11.98
N SER A 9 38.67 -44.40 -12.76
CA SER A 9 38.08 -43.29 -13.51
C SER A 9 37.94 -43.63 -15.01
N PHE A 10 36.94 -43.06 -15.70
CA PHE A 10 36.96 -42.90 -17.15
C PHE A 10 36.46 -41.51 -17.58
N SER A 11 36.91 -41.07 -18.75
CA SER A 11 36.92 -39.67 -19.20
C SER A 11 36.40 -39.50 -20.64
N HIS A 12 36.14 -38.24 -21.03
CA HIS A 12 35.73 -37.77 -22.37
C HIS A 12 34.26 -38.14 -22.74
N SER A 13 33.54 -37.40 -23.60
CA SER A 13 33.96 -36.46 -24.64
C SER A 13 32.97 -35.31 -24.88
N SER A 14 33.43 -34.27 -25.57
CA SER A 14 32.66 -33.08 -25.99
C SER A 14 31.88 -33.27 -27.30
N SER A 15 30.69 -32.66 -27.40
CA SER A 15 30.01 -32.27 -28.65
C SER A 15 28.88 -31.30 -28.27
N SER A 16 28.77 -30.04 -28.69
CA SER A 16 29.00 -29.37 -29.98
C SER A 16 27.98 -29.70 -31.07
N SER A 17 26.94 -28.88 -31.16
CA SER A 17 26.26 -28.49 -32.42
C SER A 17 25.37 -27.26 -32.19
N ALA A 18 25.67 -26.16 -32.87
CA ALA A 18 24.83 -24.96 -32.94
C ALA A 18 23.94 -25.00 -34.21
N VAL A 19 23.44 -23.81 -34.65
CA VAL A 19 22.87 -23.51 -36.00
C VAL A 19 21.36 -23.84 -36.16
N PRO A 20 20.51 -22.98 -36.81
CA PRO A 20 20.57 -21.52 -36.99
C PRO A 20 19.25 -20.73 -36.79
N THR A 21 19.37 -19.41 -36.76
CA THR A 21 18.29 -18.44 -37.09
C THR A 21 18.11 -18.30 -38.61
N PRO A 22 16.91 -17.98 -39.12
CA PRO A 22 16.77 -17.30 -40.41
C PRO A 22 16.20 -15.88 -40.26
N THR A 23 16.96 -14.90 -40.73
CA THR A 23 16.50 -13.53 -41.00
C THR A 23 16.00 -13.43 -42.45
N SER A 24 14.89 -12.74 -42.71
CA SER A 24 14.59 -12.23 -44.05
C SER A 24 13.77 -10.95 -44.02
N SER A 25 14.39 -9.85 -44.43
CA SER A 25 13.76 -8.55 -44.70
C SER A 25 13.26 -8.47 -46.13
N THR A 26 12.06 -7.92 -46.36
CA THR A 26 11.70 -7.34 -47.66
C THR A 26 10.92 -6.03 -47.49
N ARG A 27 11.39 -5.01 -48.19
CA ARG A 27 10.83 -3.65 -48.30
C ARG A 27 10.21 -3.52 -49.69
N SER A 28 8.98 -3.04 -49.80
CA SER A 28 8.35 -2.74 -51.11
C SER A 28 7.72 -1.34 -51.11
N ILE A 29 7.83 -0.67 -52.26
CA ILE A 29 7.48 0.74 -52.49
C ILE A 29 6.32 0.81 -53.51
N SER A 30 5.55 1.89 -53.45
CA SER A 30 4.33 2.19 -54.23
C SER A 30 4.55 2.42 -55.74
N PRO A 31 3.46 2.43 -56.55
CA PRO A 31 2.99 3.71 -57.11
C PRO A 31 1.43 3.85 -57.23
N PRO A 32 0.89 5.02 -57.65
CA PRO A 32 -0.54 5.37 -57.54
C PRO A 32 -1.31 5.44 -58.88
N SER A 33 -2.64 5.67 -58.82
CA SER A 33 -3.48 6.03 -59.97
C SER A 33 -4.58 7.05 -59.64
N SER A 34 -4.68 8.11 -60.44
CA SER A 34 -5.88 8.95 -60.63
C SER A 34 -7.00 8.14 -61.33
N VAL A 35 -8.27 8.54 -61.53
CA VAL A 35 -8.99 9.83 -61.69
C VAL A 35 -10.42 9.66 -61.04
N SER A 36 -11.43 10.56 -61.06
CA SER A 36 -11.72 11.76 -61.85
C SER A 36 -12.66 12.79 -61.16
N SER A 37 -13.03 13.83 -61.91
CA SER A 37 -13.90 14.99 -61.65
C SER A 37 -15.37 14.77 -61.27
N ALA A 38 -15.92 15.67 -60.44
CA ALA A 38 -17.15 16.43 -60.73
C ALA A 38 -17.23 17.71 -59.85
N ALA A 39 -17.68 18.84 -60.41
CA ALA A 39 -17.83 20.10 -59.69
C ALA A 39 -19.27 20.32 -59.20
N SER A 40 -19.46 21.04 -58.09
CA SER A 40 -20.23 22.32 -58.08
C SER A 40 -20.61 22.82 -56.67
N LEU A 41 -20.90 24.13 -56.64
CA LEU A 41 -21.61 24.92 -55.61
C LEU A 41 -20.87 25.30 -54.31
N LEU A 42 -20.84 26.62 -54.09
CA LEU A 42 -20.28 27.27 -52.92
C LEU A 42 -21.17 27.04 -51.68
N ALA A 43 -20.56 26.62 -50.59
CA ALA A 43 -21.05 26.90 -49.25
C ALA A 43 -19.86 27.34 -48.39
N SER A 44 -19.87 28.60 -47.94
CA SER A 44 -18.82 29.16 -47.07
C SER A 44 -18.92 28.56 -45.66
N ARG A 45 -18.43 27.33 -45.51
CA ARG A 45 -18.27 26.68 -44.21
C ARG A 45 -16.99 27.19 -43.57
N LYS A 46 -17.12 28.03 -42.53
CA LYS A 46 -16.02 28.31 -41.60
C LYS A 46 -15.43 26.98 -41.13
N ARG A 47 -14.19 26.68 -41.52
CA ARG A 47 -13.41 25.61 -40.87
C ARG A 47 -13.17 26.04 -39.43
N VAL A 48 -13.97 25.50 -38.51
CA VAL A 48 -13.59 25.44 -37.10
C VAL A 48 -12.36 24.55 -37.05
N SER A 49 -11.22 25.12 -36.64
CA SER A 49 -9.98 24.34 -36.54
C SER A 49 -10.16 23.31 -35.43
N LEU A 50 -10.18 22.02 -35.80
CA LEU A 50 -10.25 20.89 -34.86
C LEU A 50 -8.87 20.58 -34.24
N SER A 51 -8.02 21.60 -34.12
CA SER A 51 -6.67 21.57 -33.57
C SER A 51 -6.67 22.08 -32.13
N ASP A 52 -7.34 21.33 -31.24
CA ASP A 52 -6.86 21.03 -29.88
C ASP A 52 -7.93 20.25 -29.09
N ARG A 53 -8.14 19.00 -29.51
CA ARG A 53 -8.50 17.96 -28.54
C ARG A 53 -7.21 17.32 -28.05
N HIS A 54 -6.50 18.04 -27.19
CA HIS A 54 -5.54 17.43 -26.28
C HIS A 54 -6.31 16.38 -25.46
N SER A 55 -6.22 15.11 -25.86
CA SER A 55 -6.53 14.00 -24.97
C SER A 55 -5.63 14.14 -23.76
N PRO A 56 -6.14 14.26 -22.52
CA PRO A 56 -5.28 14.34 -21.36
C PRO A 56 -4.40 13.08 -21.33
N SER A 57 -3.09 13.29 -21.36
CA SER A 57 -2.11 12.20 -21.23
C SER A 57 -2.44 11.38 -19.99
N PRO A 58 -2.30 10.03 -20.01
CA PRO A 58 -2.60 9.18 -18.85
C PRO A 58 -1.69 9.41 -17.64
N LEU A 59 -0.75 10.37 -17.73
CA LEU A 59 0.17 10.84 -16.71
C LEU A 59 0.14 12.38 -16.64
N SER A 60 -1.04 12.98 -16.63
CA SER A 60 -1.19 14.42 -16.36
C SER A 60 -0.61 14.78 -14.99
N PHE A 61 0.17 15.86 -14.91
CA PHE A 61 0.71 16.37 -13.65
C PHE A 61 -0.42 16.67 -12.66
N VAL A 62 -0.35 16.08 -11.47
CA VAL A 62 -1.32 16.34 -10.39
C VAL A 62 -0.92 17.64 -9.70
N ASP A 63 -1.77 18.66 -9.79
CA ASP A 63 -1.58 19.91 -9.05
C ASP A 63 -1.91 19.70 -7.56
N THR A 64 -0.88 19.39 -6.77
CA THR A 64 -0.99 19.19 -5.33
C THR A 64 -1.35 20.47 -4.58
N ALA A 65 -0.97 21.65 -5.09
CA ALA A 65 -1.30 22.93 -4.47
C ALA A 65 -2.79 23.27 -4.62
N ALA A 66 -3.39 22.95 -5.77
CA ALA A 66 -4.83 23.04 -5.95
C ALA A 66 -5.60 22.06 -5.04
N ILE A 67 -5.09 20.84 -4.83
CA ILE A 67 -5.67 19.86 -3.90
C ILE A 67 -5.59 20.39 -2.46
N ASP A 68 -4.43 20.88 -2.01
CA ASP A 68 -4.28 21.46 -0.67
C ASP A 68 -5.20 22.67 -0.44
N ALA A 69 -5.37 23.52 -1.46
CA ALA A 69 -6.31 24.64 -1.40
C ALA A 69 -7.77 24.16 -1.30
N GLN A 70 -8.16 23.15 -2.08
CA GLN A 70 -9.49 22.53 -1.98
C GLN A 70 -9.72 21.87 -0.62
N MET A 71 -8.73 21.16 -0.06
CA MET A 71 -8.83 20.54 1.27
C MET A 71 -8.97 21.59 2.39
N LYS A 72 -8.31 22.75 2.27
CA LYS A 72 -8.48 23.87 3.21
C LYS A 72 -9.83 24.59 3.07
N LEU A 73 -10.36 24.68 1.85
CA LEU A 73 -11.67 25.29 1.56
C LEU A 73 -12.85 24.34 1.85
N ALA A 74 -12.62 23.03 1.88
CA ALA A 74 -13.57 22.01 2.31
C ALA A 74 -13.80 22.10 3.83
N SER A 75 -14.55 23.11 4.24
CA SER A 75 -14.88 23.43 5.62
C SER A 75 -15.58 22.26 6.32
N LEU A 76 -14.82 21.58 7.18
CA LEU A 76 -15.11 20.25 7.75
C LEU A 76 -16.42 20.13 8.56
N ASP A 77 -17.06 21.25 8.88
CA ASP A 77 -18.27 21.35 9.72
C ASP A 77 -19.58 21.59 8.92
N HIS A 78 -19.54 21.65 7.57
CA HIS A 78 -20.75 21.85 6.74
C HIS A 78 -21.51 20.57 6.40
N LEU A 79 -20.93 19.39 6.67
CA LEU A 79 -21.65 18.11 6.57
C LEU A 79 -22.74 18.05 7.65
N ALA A 80 -23.99 17.87 7.18
CA ALA A 80 -25.18 17.93 8.02
C ALA A 80 -25.09 16.95 9.21
N GLY A 81 -25.14 17.50 10.44
CA GLY A 81 -25.03 16.75 11.70
C GLY A 81 -23.96 17.29 12.66
N TYR A 82 -22.80 17.73 12.16
CA TYR A 82 -21.67 18.17 13.00
C TYR A 82 -21.62 19.70 13.25
N SER A 83 -22.42 20.47 12.52
CA SER A 83 -22.55 21.94 12.63
C SER A 83 -23.31 22.43 13.89
N THR A 84 -23.80 21.53 14.74
CA THR A 84 -24.67 21.88 15.87
C THR A 84 -23.89 22.62 16.97
N LYS A 85 -24.22 23.92 17.15
CA LYS A 85 -23.69 24.75 18.25
C LYS A 85 -24.22 24.33 19.63
N ALA A 86 -25.35 23.66 19.67
CA ALA A 86 -25.91 23.05 20.87
C ALA A 86 -25.35 21.63 21.04
N TYR A 87 -25.02 21.26 22.27
CA TYR A 87 -24.58 19.91 22.60
C TYR A 87 -25.74 18.91 22.35
N PRO A 88 -25.58 17.94 21.44
CA PRO A 88 -26.63 16.97 21.15
C PRO A 88 -26.93 16.09 22.37
N ALA A 89 -28.09 15.42 22.31
CA ALA A 89 -28.41 14.32 23.21
C ALA A 89 -27.32 13.23 23.17
N PRO A 90 -27.17 12.42 24.24
CA PRO A 90 -26.22 11.30 24.24
C PRO A 90 -26.40 10.40 23.01
N VAL A 91 -25.28 10.04 22.37
CA VAL A 91 -25.31 9.08 21.26
C VAL A 91 -25.75 7.72 21.81
N THR A 92 -26.87 7.23 21.30
CA THR A 92 -27.41 5.90 21.59
C THR A 92 -27.06 4.97 20.43
N GLN A 93 -26.54 3.80 20.74
CA GLN A 93 -26.24 2.75 19.76
C GLN A 93 -27.36 1.69 19.79
N PRO A 94 -27.86 1.23 18.64
CA PRO A 94 -28.96 0.27 18.59
C PRO A 94 -28.53 -1.17 18.94
N ALA A 95 -27.23 -1.48 18.82
CA ALA A 95 -26.65 -2.78 19.09
C ALA A 95 -25.30 -2.61 19.82
N THR A 96 -24.88 -3.66 20.53
CA THR A 96 -23.54 -3.76 21.14
C THR A 96 -22.54 -4.25 20.09
N THR A 97 -21.31 -3.74 20.13
CA THR A 97 -20.21 -4.23 19.27
C THR A 97 -19.85 -5.67 19.64
N GLU A 98 -19.93 -6.59 18.68
CA GLU A 98 -19.50 -7.98 18.84
C GLU A 98 -18.02 -8.12 18.45
N TYR A 99 -17.20 -8.65 19.36
CA TYR A 99 -15.79 -8.95 19.11
C TYR A 99 -15.58 -10.45 18.96
N THR A 100 -14.90 -10.87 17.90
CA THR A 100 -14.46 -12.28 17.74
C THR A 100 -13.25 -12.51 18.64
N PRO A 101 -13.25 -13.50 19.55
CA PRO A 101 -12.09 -13.77 20.39
C PRO A 101 -10.99 -14.50 19.61
N LYS A 102 -9.73 -14.34 20.06
CA LYS A 102 -8.50 -14.75 19.33
C LYS A 102 -8.46 -16.24 18.95
N ASP A 103 -9.04 -17.09 19.78
CA ASP A 103 -9.16 -18.55 19.64
C ASP A 103 -10.21 -18.96 18.58
N MET A 104 -11.24 -18.15 18.37
CA MET A 104 -12.26 -18.37 17.34
C MET A 104 -11.91 -17.75 15.98
N ALA A 105 -11.02 -16.75 15.97
CA ALA A 105 -10.65 -16.00 14.78
C ALA A 105 -9.96 -16.87 13.69
N LYS A 106 -10.42 -16.75 12.43
CA LYS A 106 -9.87 -17.49 11.28
C LYS A 106 -9.74 -16.62 10.02
N GLY A 107 -8.93 -17.07 9.08
CA GLY A 107 -8.73 -16.43 7.78
C GLY A 107 -8.29 -14.96 7.91
N TYR A 108 -8.95 -14.08 7.17
CA TYR A 108 -8.66 -12.64 7.18
C TYR A 108 -8.87 -11.95 8.54
N GLN A 109 -9.62 -12.51 9.49
CA GLN A 109 -9.73 -11.92 10.83
C GLN A 109 -8.36 -11.93 11.53
N VAL A 110 -7.63 -13.04 11.41
CA VAL A 110 -6.27 -13.20 11.98
C VAL A 110 -5.25 -12.30 11.28
N LEU A 111 -5.40 -12.10 9.97
CA LEU A 111 -4.47 -11.29 9.18
C LEU A 111 -4.70 -9.78 9.31
N ARG A 112 -5.91 -9.36 9.70
CA ARG A 112 -6.28 -7.94 9.88
C ARG A 112 -6.00 -7.43 11.28
N GLU A 113 -5.98 -8.30 12.29
CA GLU A 113 -5.70 -7.94 13.67
C GLU A 113 -4.19 -7.90 13.94
N PRO A 114 -3.57 -6.72 14.16
CA PRO A 114 -2.12 -6.60 14.27
C PRO A 114 -1.51 -7.36 15.45
N ALA A 115 -2.30 -7.62 16.51
CA ALA A 115 -1.87 -8.43 17.66
C ALA A 115 -1.89 -9.94 17.41
N TRP A 116 -2.45 -10.41 16.29
CA TRP A 116 -2.54 -11.84 15.94
C TRP A 116 -1.79 -12.18 14.64
N ASN A 117 -1.54 -11.19 13.78
CA ASN A 117 -0.89 -11.37 12.49
C ASN A 117 0.63 -11.54 12.60
N LYS A 118 1.12 -12.75 12.36
CA LYS A 118 2.56 -13.08 12.27
C LYS A 118 3.17 -12.87 10.87
N SER A 119 2.41 -12.34 9.93
CA SER A 119 2.80 -12.19 8.52
C SER A 119 3.23 -13.53 7.88
N THR A 120 4.48 -13.66 7.45
CA THR A 120 5.06 -14.89 6.88
C THR A 120 5.52 -15.92 7.92
N SER A 121 5.51 -15.59 9.21
CA SER A 121 6.02 -16.45 10.31
C SER A 121 4.99 -17.43 10.88
N PHE A 122 3.80 -17.56 10.28
CA PHE A 122 2.85 -18.63 10.64
C PHE A 122 3.39 -19.99 10.23
N THR A 123 3.36 -20.97 11.15
CA THR A 123 3.77 -22.35 10.86
C THR A 123 2.76 -23.05 9.94
N PRO A 124 3.12 -24.15 9.26
CA PRO A 124 2.18 -24.92 8.44
C PRO A 124 0.92 -25.36 9.20
N GLU A 125 1.07 -25.76 10.47
CA GLU A 125 -0.02 -26.20 11.34
C GLU A 125 -0.93 -25.04 11.72
N GLU A 126 -0.37 -23.86 12.03
CA GLU A 126 -1.16 -22.65 12.25
C GLU A 126 -1.92 -22.24 10.99
N ARG A 127 -1.30 -22.36 9.80
CA ARG A 127 -1.94 -22.02 8.52
C ARG A 127 -3.14 -22.91 8.22
N VAL A 128 -3.04 -24.21 8.49
CA VAL A 128 -4.17 -25.13 8.37
C VAL A 128 -5.24 -24.82 9.41
N THR A 129 -4.86 -24.75 10.70
CA THR A 129 -5.80 -24.58 11.82
C THR A 129 -6.60 -23.27 11.76
N LYS A 130 -5.96 -22.19 11.28
CA LYS A 130 -6.56 -20.85 11.17
C LYS A 130 -7.06 -20.51 9.76
N ASN A 131 -7.14 -21.48 8.83
CA ASN A 131 -7.58 -21.25 7.44
C ASN A 131 -6.80 -20.13 6.71
N LEU A 132 -5.47 -20.12 6.82
CA LEU A 132 -4.57 -19.13 6.19
C LEU A 132 -3.88 -19.64 4.92
N THR A 133 -3.99 -20.94 4.62
CA THR A 133 -3.42 -21.55 3.40
C THR A 133 -3.96 -20.83 2.15
N GLY A 134 -3.03 -20.31 1.33
CA GLY A 134 -3.36 -19.50 0.15
C GLY A 134 -3.61 -18.00 0.41
N LEU A 135 -3.81 -17.58 1.67
CA LEU A 135 -3.95 -16.15 2.02
C LEU A 135 -2.62 -15.43 2.24
N ILE A 136 -1.54 -16.20 2.45
CA ILE A 136 -0.17 -15.71 2.61
C ILE A 136 0.79 -16.53 1.72
N PRO A 137 1.95 -15.98 1.31
CA PRO A 137 2.95 -16.71 0.52
C PRO A 137 3.38 -18.01 1.21
N HIS A 138 3.68 -19.05 0.41
CA HIS A 138 4.06 -20.36 0.95
C HIS A 138 5.34 -20.33 1.81
N VAL A 139 6.23 -19.37 1.57
CA VAL A 139 7.46 -19.22 2.37
C VAL A 139 7.15 -18.99 3.85
N MET A 140 7.96 -19.60 4.72
CA MET A 140 7.98 -19.33 6.15
C MET A 140 9.26 -18.56 6.48
N GLU A 141 9.14 -17.32 6.93
CA GLU A 141 10.27 -16.50 7.38
C GLU A 141 10.44 -16.62 8.89
N ASN A 142 11.66 -16.43 9.40
CA ASN A 142 11.89 -16.17 10.82
C ASN A 142 11.79 -14.66 11.12
N MET A 143 11.74 -14.29 12.40
CA MET A 143 11.61 -12.89 12.82
C MET A 143 12.77 -12.03 12.29
N ASP A 144 14.01 -12.52 12.34
CA ASP A 144 15.18 -11.75 11.92
C ASP A 144 15.17 -11.42 10.41
N THR A 145 14.67 -12.33 9.57
CA THR A 145 14.46 -12.08 8.13
C THR A 145 13.40 -11.00 7.91
N GLN A 146 12.32 -11.01 8.69
CA GLN A 146 11.30 -9.96 8.64
C GLN A 146 11.85 -8.59 9.09
N VAL A 147 12.69 -8.55 10.14
CA VAL A 147 13.38 -7.34 10.61
C VAL A 147 14.30 -6.78 9.53
N LEU A 148 15.14 -7.62 8.91
CA LEU A 148 16.00 -7.21 7.78
C LEU A 148 15.20 -6.65 6.61
N ARG A 149 14.07 -7.28 6.26
CA ARG A 149 13.16 -6.81 5.20
C ARG A 149 12.50 -5.48 5.56
N ALA A 150 12.10 -5.28 6.81
CA ALA A 150 11.54 -4.02 7.30
C ALA A 150 12.60 -2.90 7.29
N MET A 151 13.80 -3.14 7.83
CA MET A 151 14.90 -2.17 7.84
C MET A 151 15.35 -1.77 6.44
N LYS A 152 15.42 -2.73 5.49
CA LYS A 152 15.66 -2.41 4.07
C LYS A 152 14.62 -1.44 3.51
N MET A 153 13.35 -1.61 3.88
CA MET A 153 12.27 -0.74 3.40
C MET A 153 12.27 0.63 4.08
N ILE A 154 12.55 0.71 5.38
CA ILE A 154 12.76 1.97 6.11
C ILE A 154 13.91 2.76 5.48
N ASN A 155 15.06 2.12 5.25
CA ASN A 155 16.24 2.76 4.70
C ASN A 155 16.09 3.18 3.23
N SER A 156 15.14 2.60 2.48
CA SER A 156 14.80 3.04 1.11
C SER A 156 13.99 4.33 1.04
N ARG A 157 13.47 4.82 2.17
CA ARG A 157 12.70 6.07 2.23
C ARG A 157 13.63 7.27 2.40
N SER A 158 13.38 8.33 1.64
CA SER A 158 14.17 9.56 1.65
C SER A 158 13.89 10.42 2.88
N THR A 159 12.62 10.69 3.21
CA THR A 159 12.26 11.60 4.30
C THR A 159 12.00 10.90 5.64
N PRO A 160 12.17 11.58 6.79
CA PRO A 160 11.74 11.06 8.09
C PRO A 160 10.24 10.73 8.15
N ILE A 161 9.39 11.54 7.50
CA ILE A 161 7.94 11.33 7.43
C ILE A 161 7.61 10.04 6.69
N ASP A 162 8.25 9.77 5.54
CA ASP A 162 8.06 8.52 4.79
C ASP A 162 8.47 7.28 5.62
N LYS A 163 9.52 7.41 6.45
CA LYS A 163 9.93 6.35 7.38
C LYS A 163 8.91 6.15 8.48
N TYR A 164 8.38 7.23 9.06
CA TYR A 164 7.29 7.17 10.03
C TYR A 164 6.03 6.51 9.45
N LEU A 165 5.62 6.87 8.23
CA LEU A 165 4.46 6.27 7.55
C LEU A 165 4.64 4.76 7.33
N TYR A 166 5.85 4.32 6.98
CA TYR A 166 6.17 2.90 6.91
C TYR A 166 6.09 2.21 8.29
N LEU A 167 6.59 2.85 9.35
CA LEU A 167 6.52 2.33 10.72
C LEU A 167 5.09 2.25 11.27
N SER A 168 4.23 3.25 10.99
CA SER A 168 2.78 3.19 11.28
C SER A 168 2.08 2.07 10.49
N THR A 169 2.43 1.89 9.21
CA THR A 169 1.94 0.76 8.40
C THR A 169 2.38 -0.60 8.98
N LEU A 170 3.61 -0.70 9.49
CA LEU A 170 4.13 -1.90 10.14
C LEU A 170 3.38 -2.20 11.45
N LYS A 171 3.29 -1.20 12.35
CA LYS A 171 2.52 -1.28 13.62
C LYS A 171 1.07 -1.72 13.40
N SER A 172 0.44 -1.20 12.35
CA SER A 172 -0.96 -1.45 12.02
C SER A 172 -1.20 -2.71 11.18
N SER A 173 -0.17 -3.51 10.93
CA SER A 173 -0.27 -4.82 10.27
C SER A 173 0.31 -5.97 11.10
N ASN A 174 1.40 -5.76 11.84
CA ASN A 174 2.03 -6.76 12.72
C ASN A 174 2.73 -6.03 13.88
N ILE A 175 2.12 -6.06 15.08
CA ILE A 175 2.59 -5.28 16.22
C ILE A 175 3.88 -5.84 16.83
N ASP A 176 4.06 -7.16 16.82
CA ASP A 176 5.24 -7.83 17.35
C ASP A 176 6.48 -7.48 16.52
N LEU A 177 6.35 -7.50 15.19
CA LEU A 177 7.43 -7.12 14.27
C LEU A 177 7.77 -5.63 14.39
N PHE A 178 6.78 -4.75 14.56
CA PHE A 178 7.02 -3.33 14.80
C PHE A 178 7.85 -3.10 16.07
N TYR A 179 7.46 -3.70 17.20
CA TYR A 179 8.23 -3.56 18.44
C TYR A 179 9.61 -4.21 18.36
N ARG A 180 9.75 -5.36 17.69
CA ARG A 180 11.06 -6.00 17.48
C ARG A 180 12.00 -5.09 16.67
N VAL A 181 11.52 -4.55 15.54
CA VAL A 181 12.30 -3.61 14.71
C VAL A 181 12.74 -2.38 15.50
N LEU A 182 11.85 -1.81 16.34
CA LEU A 182 12.17 -0.67 17.20
C LEU A 182 13.19 -1.01 18.30
N ILE A 183 13.04 -2.13 18.99
CA ILE A 183 13.95 -2.53 20.09
C ILE A 183 15.35 -2.80 19.54
N ASP A 184 15.44 -3.55 18.44
CA ASP A 184 16.73 -3.92 17.83
C ASP A 184 17.49 -2.71 17.23
N ASN A 185 16.79 -1.60 16.93
CA ASN A 185 17.35 -0.42 16.23
C ASN A 185 16.99 0.91 16.93
N VAL A 186 16.85 0.89 18.25
CA VAL A 186 16.25 1.97 19.05
C VAL A 186 16.88 3.35 18.81
N GLU A 187 18.21 3.42 18.75
CA GLU A 187 18.96 4.66 18.52
C GLU A 187 18.61 5.32 17.17
N GLN A 188 18.47 4.53 16.11
CA GLN A 188 18.16 5.02 14.77
C GLN A 188 16.68 5.40 14.62
N LEU A 189 15.78 4.64 15.27
CA LEU A 189 14.33 4.72 15.00
C LEU A 189 13.54 5.57 15.99
N MET A 190 14.02 5.76 17.23
CA MET A 190 13.33 6.63 18.21
C MET A 190 13.08 8.06 17.71
N PRO A 191 14.01 8.75 17.01
CA PRO A 191 13.77 10.08 16.46
C PRO A 191 12.69 10.14 15.38
N LEU A 192 12.31 8.99 14.80
CA LEU A 192 11.28 8.88 13.77
C LEU A 192 9.88 8.68 14.38
N VAL A 193 9.76 7.88 15.45
CA VAL A 193 8.47 7.61 16.12
C VAL A 193 8.13 8.60 17.24
N TYR A 194 9.11 9.42 17.64
CA TYR A 194 8.95 10.48 18.64
C TYR A 194 9.59 11.78 18.13
N THR A 195 10.15 12.59 19.02
CA THR A 195 10.81 13.86 18.67
C THR A 195 12.09 13.65 17.85
N PRO A 196 12.34 14.40 16.76
CA PRO A 196 11.54 15.54 16.28
C PRO A 196 10.41 15.17 15.32
N THR A 197 10.51 14.05 14.58
CA THR A 197 9.66 13.75 13.42
C THR A 197 8.16 13.72 13.72
N ILE A 198 7.76 13.31 14.93
CA ILE A 198 6.35 13.31 15.34
C ILE A 198 5.73 14.72 15.33
N GLY A 199 6.53 15.78 15.50
CA GLY A 199 6.07 17.16 15.39
C GLY A 199 5.60 17.50 13.98
N ASP A 200 6.41 17.16 12.96
CA ASP A 200 6.08 17.38 11.55
C ASP A 200 4.85 16.55 11.12
N VAL A 201 4.75 15.32 11.62
CA VAL A 201 3.59 14.44 11.43
C VAL A 201 2.33 15.05 12.03
N CYS A 202 2.40 15.59 13.26
CA CYS A 202 1.27 16.26 13.91
C CYS A 202 0.78 17.49 13.14
N LEU A 203 1.70 18.30 12.59
CA LEU A 203 1.36 19.46 11.75
C LEU A 203 0.65 19.07 10.45
N GLN A 204 0.95 17.87 9.93
CA GLN A 204 0.41 17.36 8.66
C GLN A 204 -0.66 16.27 8.85
N TYR A 205 -1.10 16.00 10.08
CA TYR A 205 -1.86 14.81 10.43
C TYR A 205 -3.16 14.64 9.62
N SER A 206 -3.87 15.74 9.34
CA SER A 206 -5.08 15.75 8.51
C SER A 206 -4.84 15.26 7.07
N THR A 207 -3.66 15.49 6.51
CA THR A 207 -3.27 15.04 5.17
C THR A 207 -2.68 13.63 5.20
N LEU A 208 -1.98 13.28 6.28
CA LEU A 208 -1.35 11.97 6.48
C LEU A 208 -2.29 10.88 7.04
N TYR A 209 -3.54 11.23 7.36
CA TYR A 209 -4.51 10.31 7.96
C TYR A 209 -4.89 9.17 7.01
N THR A 210 -4.46 7.95 7.34
CA THR A 210 -4.75 6.73 6.55
C THR A 210 -5.71 5.77 7.25
N ARG A 211 -5.65 5.69 8.59
CA ARG A 211 -6.46 4.78 9.41
C ARG A 211 -6.61 5.31 10.84
N PRO A 212 -7.66 4.91 11.58
CA PRO A 212 -7.75 5.20 13.00
C PRO A 212 -6.68 4.40 13.78
N GLU A 213 -5.98 5.10 14.68
CA GLU A 213 -5.04 4.51 15.66
C GLU A 213 -5.44 4.78 17.12
N ALA A 214 -6.39 5.69 17.37
CA ALA A 214 -6.73 6.18 18.71
C ALA A 214 -8.24 6.46 18.84
N LEU A 215 -8.69 6.70 20.07
CA LEU A 215 -10.03 7.16 20.39
C LEU A 215 -10.07 8.70 20.34
N TYR A 216 -10.96 9.25 19.52
CA TYR A 216 -11.12 10.70 19.36
C TYR A 216 -12.35 11.18 20.14
N ILE A 217 -12.18 12.15 21.05
CA ILE A 217 -13.25 12.69 21.88
C ILE A 217 -13.34 14.21 21.66
N SER A 218 -14.41 14.65 21.01
CA SER A 218 -14.68 16.09 20.82
C SER A 218 -15.51 16.66 21.97
N ILE A 219 -15.27 17.93 22.32
CA ILE A 219 -16.12 18.68 23.27
C ILE A 219 -17.59 18.73 22.81
N LYS A 220 -17.85 18.72 21.49
CA LYS A 220 -19.19 18.61 20.89
C LYS A 220 -19.94 17.35 21.35
N GLN A 221 -19.22 16.29 21.76
CA GLN A 221 -19.76 14.99 22.13
C GLN A 221 -19.69 14.69 23.64
N ARG A 222 -19.51 15.71 24.51
CA ARG A 222 -19.33 15.50 25.97
C ARG A 222 -20.39 14.62 26.65
N ASN A 223 -21.65 14.66 26.19
CA ASN A 223 -22.75 13.86 26.74
C ASN A 223 -22.67 12.37 26.34
N SER A 224 -21.79 12.03 25.40
CA SER A 224 -21.66 10.72 24.76
C SER A 224 -20.36 9.98 25.13
N ILE A 225 -19.53 10.55 26.01
CA ILE A 225 -18.20 9.99 26.38
C ILE A 225 -18.31 8.52 26.80
N ARG A 226 -19.34 8.15 27.60
CA ARG A 226 -19.56 6.75 28.00
C ARG A 226 -19.83 5.82 26.82
N THR A 227 -20.56 6.27 25.81
CA THR A 227 -20.80 5.52 24.57
C THR A 227 -19.51 5.43 23.73
N ILE A 228 -18.74 6.51 23.64
CA ILE A 228 -17.48 6.55 22.90
C ILE A 228 -16.45 5.58 23.50
N LEU A 229 -16.30 5.56 24.84
CA LEU A 229 -15.38 4.66 25.55
C LEU A 229 -15.76 3.17 25.38
N LYS A 230 -17.05 2.84 25.23
CA LYS A 230 -17.51 1.46 24.98
C LYS A 230 -17.12 0.90 23.60
N ASN A 231 -16.67 1.74 22.67
CA ASN A 231 -16.25 1.33 21.32
C ASN A 231 -14.78 0.90 21.26
N TRP A 232 -14.02 1.12 22.34
CA TRP A 232 -12.65 0.65 22.41
C TRP A 232 -12.63 -0.87 22.66
N PRO A 233 -11.90 -1.67 21.85
CA PRO A 233 -11.82 -3.12 21.98
C PRO A 233 -11.07 -3.60 23.22
#